data_AF-A0AAV9MW10-F1
#
_entry.id   AF-A0AAV9MW10-F1
#
_cell.length_a   1.000
_cell.length_b   1.000
_cell.length_c   1.000
_cell.angle_alpha   90.00
_cell.angle_beta   90.00
_cell.angle_gamma   90.00
#
_symmetry.space_group_name_H-M   'P 1'
#
loop_
_entity.id
_entity.type
_entity.pdbx_description
1 polymer ?
#
loop_
_entity_poly.entity_id
_entity_poly.type
_entity_poly.pdbx_seq_one_letter_code
_entity_poly.pdbx_strand_id
1 'polypeptide(L)'
;MALDRGTQAVVTASAFTGLALLFVVIRCISRFCVIKQAGTEDYLAIVALILSIGLTVIIGLQRENGLGRHADTVSEEENEMLSKLLYASIIVYNLGLVFVKDSILYQYLRFFVHRVYRRIAWGLIVFVTAVGSAMIITSCVSCLPVQYFWDKRGDGHCVNLMAFWFSFSGFNIITDLAVWLLPMPVLKGLQLPRKQKYSLIAVFALGGFGCITAILRLHVLYVVSMSTDITYDNVGAATWSSCELNVGIACSCVPAFRPLISRIFPRLLSSTRRDHTSDPFSRGAAYYRNDSVVELSHVNKIESDMSQHDSISMDTTHTPGTIRVKQEWSVTEKDGP
;
A
#
# COMPACT_ATOMS: atom_id res chain seq x y z
N MET A 1 -3.91 36.65 17.55
CA MET A 1 -4.80 35.78 18.33
C MET A 1 -4.29 34.36 18.14
N ALA A 2 -3.51 33.84 19.07
CA ALA A 2 -2.96 32.49 18.95
C ALA A 2 -4.12 31.48 19.06
N LEU A 3 -4.24 30.58 18.08
CA LEU A 3 -5.27 29.55 18.08
C LEU A 3 -5.05 28.65 19.31
N ASP A 4 -6.11 28.39 20.07
CA ASP A 4 -6.09 27.45 21.19
C ASP A 4 -5.49 26.09 20.78
N ARG A 5 -4.62 25.51 21.61
CA ARG A 5 -3.83 24.31 21.27
C ARG A 5 -4.73 23.13 20.90
N GLY A 6 -5.84 22.94 21.62
CA GLY A 6 -6.83 21.90 21.28
C GLY A 6 -7.45 22.10 19.90
N THR A 7 -7.72 23.36 19.53
CA THR A 7 -8.24 23.71 18.20
C THR A 7 -7.21 23.44 17.10
N GLN A 8 -5.92 23.69 17.35
CA GLN A 8 -4.84 23.35 16.41
C GLN A 8 -4.77 21.83 16.14
N ALA A 9 -4.94 21.00 17.16
CA ALA A 9 -4.94 19.54 17.00
C ALA A 9 -6.11 19.05 16.14
N VAL A 10 -7.32 19.60 16.32
CA VAL A 10 -8.49 19.23 15.51
C VAL A 10 -8.33 19.67 14.05
N VAL A 11 -7.86 20.91 13.83
CA VAL A 11 -7.64 21.43 12.47
C VAL A 11 -6.58 20.60 11.73
N THR A 12 -5.47 20.27 12.39
CA THR A 12 -4.43 19.42 11.79
C THR A 12 -4.94 18.01 11.54
N ALA A 13 -5.56 17.36 12.51
CA ALA A 13 -6.11 16.01 12.35
C ALA A 13 -7.15 15.92 11.22
N SER A 14 -8.05 16.90 11.11
CA SER A 14 -9.06 16.94 10.05
C SER A 14 -8.43 17.16 8.66
N ALA A 15 -7.42 18.01 8.54
CA ALA A 15 -6.72 18.24 7.27
C ALA A 15 -5.99 16.97 6.78
N PHE A 16 -5.26 16.30 7.67
CA PHE A 16 -4.58 15.04 7.34
C PHE A 16 -5.55 13.91 7.02
N THR A 17 -6.68 13.83 7.72
CA THR A 17 -7.73 12.83 7.45
C THR A 17 -8.43 13.09 6.12
N GLY A 18 -8.69 14.35 5.78
CA GLY A 18 -9.21 14.74 4.46
C GLY A 18 -8.24 14.36 3.33
N LEU A 19 -6.94 14.54 3.54
CA LEU A 19 -5.92 14.08 2.61
C LEU A 19 -5.91 12.54 2.49
N ALA A 20 -5.93 11.82 3.61
CA ALA A 20 -5.97 10.36 3.61
C ALA A 20 -7.22 9.82 2.89
N LEU A 21 -8.38 10.44 3.11
CA LEU A 21 -9.63 10.14 2.41
C LEU A 21 -9.45 10.26 0.89
N LEU A 22 -8.88 11.37 0.41
CA LEU A 22 -8.62 11.57 -1.02
C LEU A 22 -7.74 10.44 -1.59
N PHE A 23 -6.66 10.07 -0.89
CA PHE A 23 -5.74 9.01 -1.33
C PHE A 23 -6.45 7.65 -1.41
N VAL A 24 -7.27 7.30 -0.41
CA VAL A 24 -8.02 6.04 -0.38
C VAL A 24 -9.10 6.03 -1.46
N VAL A 25 -9.80 7.14 -1.70
CA VAL A 25 -10.79 7.24 -2.78
C VAL A 25 -10.13 7.00 -4.15
N ILE A 26 -8.98 7.63 -4.41
CA ILE A 26 -8.22 7.42 -5.66
C ILE A 26 -7.81 5.94 -5.77
N ARG A 27 -7.34 5.33 -4.66
CA ARG A 27 -7.00 3.91 -4.61
C ARG A 27 -8.21 3.03 -4.94
N CYS A 28 -9.37 3.29 -4.35
CA CYS A 28 -10.60 2.56 -4.62
C CYS A 28 -11.02 2.67 -6.09
N ILE A 29 -11.01 3.87 -6.66
CA ILE A 29 -11.32 4.08 -8.08
C ILE A 29 -10.34 3.28 -8.97
N SER A 30 -9.04 3.30 -8.65
CA SER A 30 -8.03 2.50 -9.35
C SER A 30 -8.36 1.01 -9.36
N ARG A 31 -8.72 0.47 -8.19
CA ARG A 31 -8.77 -0.99 -7.97
C ARG A 31 -10.12 -1.59 -8.30
N PHE A 32 -11.20 -0.93 -7.88
CA PHE A 32 -12.56 -1.39 -8.13
C PHE A 32 -13.03 -1.03 -9.55
N CYS A 33 -12.79 0.20 -10.02
CA CYS A 33 -13.32 0.64 -11.30
C CYS A 33 -12.38 0.37 -12.48
N VAL A 34 -11.09 0.69 -12.34
CA VAL A 34 -10.14 0.64 -13.48
C VAL A 34 -9.55 -0.75 -13.69
N ILE A 35 -9.04 -1.38 -12.63
CA ILE A 35 -8.34 -2.67 -12.69
C ILE A 35 -9.32 -3.83 -12.45
N LYS A 36 -10.43 -3.58 -11.73
CA LYS A 36 -11.44 -4.59 -11.33
C LYS A 36 -10.83 -5.79 -10.59
N GLN A 37 -9.79 -5.55 -9.79
CA GLN A 37 -9.12 -6.57 -9.00
C GLN A 37 -8.77 -6.03 -7.62
N ALA A 38 -9.77 -6.05 -6.74
CA ALA A 38 -9.61 -5.74 -5.33
C ALA A 38 -8.82 -6.86 -4.64
N GLY A 39 -7.85 -6.47 -3.81
CA GLY A 39 -7.13 -7.39 -2.95
C GLY A 39 -7.41 -7.10 -1.47
N THR A 40 -6.94 -7.99 -0.60
CA THR A 40 -7.06 -7.83 0.86
C THR A 40 -6.46 -6.50 1.34
N GLU A 41 -5.40 -6.03 0.67
CA GLU A 41 -4.75 -4.75 0.95
C GLU A 41 -5.71 -3.55 0.83
N ASP A 42 -6.70 -3.62 -0.06
CA ASP A 42 -7.65 -2.52 -0.32
C ASP A 42 -8.68 -2.40 0.80
N TYR A 43 -9.18 -3.53 1.30
CA TYR A 43 -10.11 -3.57 2.43
C TYR A 43 -9.44 -3.09 3.72
N LEU A 44 -8.20 -3.50 3.98
CA LEU A 44 -7.44 -3.05 5.16
C LEU A 44 -7.21 -1.53 5.14
N ALA A 45 -6.94 -0.94 3.97
CA ALA A 45 -6.79 0.50 3.83
C ALA A 45 -8.12 1.25 4.09
N ILE A 46 -9.26 0.70 3.66
CA ILE A 46 -10.59 1.28 3.95
C ILE A 46 -10.89 1.20 5.45
N VAL A 47 -10.61 0.08 6.10
CA VAL A 47 -10.78 -0.07 7.55
C VAL A 47 -9.89 0.92 8.31
N ALA A 48 -8.63 1.07 7.90
CA ALA A 48 -7.73 2.07 8.48
C ALA A 48 -8.26 3.50 8.32
N LEU A 49 -8.86 3.85 7.18
CA LEU A 49 -9.49 5.15 6.98
C LEU A 49 -10.68 5.37 7.92
N ILE A 50 -11.55 4.37 8.08
CA ILE A 50 -12.69 4.47 9.01
C ILE A 50 -12.19 4.71 10.44
N LEU A 51 -11.13 4.02 10.86
CA LEU A 51 -10.50 4.22 12.16
C LEU A 51 -9.86 5.61 12.28
N SER A 52 -9.23 6.14 11.22
CA SER A 52 -8.68 7.51 11.22
C SER A 52 -9.76 8.58 11.35
N ILE A 53 -10.90 8.39 10.69
CA ILE A 53 -12.08 9.26 10.86
C ILE A 53 -12.57 9.19 12.31
N GLY A 54 -12.69 7.97 12.86
CA GLY A 54 -13.05 7.76 14.27
C GLY A 54 -12.08 8.47 15.24
N LEU A 55 -10.77 8.37 15.00
CA LEU A 55 -9.75 9.06 15.79
C LEU A 55 -9.93 10.58 15.74
N THR A 56 -10.21 11.14 14.57
CA THR A 56 -10.45 12.59 14.40
C THR A 56 -11.70 13.06 15.14
N VAL A 57 -12.78 12.27 15.10
CA VAL A 57 -14.00 12.55 15.87
C VAL A 57 -13.71 12.52 17.38
N ILE A 58 -12.96 11.52 17.85
CA ILE A 58 -12.58 11.42 19.26
C ILE A 58 -11.74 12.63 19.69
N ILE A 59 -10.77 13.08 18.88
CA ILE A 59 -9.97 14.28 19.18
C ILE A 59 -10.85 15.54 19.25
N GLY A 60 -11.87 15.65 18.38
CA GLY A 60 -12.87 16.71 18.46
C GLY A 60 -13.63 16.71 19.78
N LEU A 61 -14.12 15.54 20.21
CA LEU A 61 -14.81 15.37 21.50
C LEU A 61 -13.87 15.64 22.69
N GLN A 62 -12.60 15.25 22.60
CA GLN A 62 -11.61 15.53 23.65
C GLN A 62 -11.44 17.05 23.83
N ARG A 63 -11.38 17.81 22.73
CA ARG A 63 -11.32 19.27 22.77
C ARG A 63 -12.53 19.90 23.46
N GLU A 64 -13.73 19.37 23.22
CA GLU A 64 -14.95 19.86 23.90
C GLU A 64 -14.92 19.59 25.41
N ASN A 65 -14.31 18.48 25.83
CA ASN A 65 -14.16 18.09 27.24
C ASN A 65 -12.85 18.58 27.89
N GLY A 66 -12.23 19.64 27.36
CA GLY A 66 -11.11 20.33 28.01
C GLY A 66 -9.69 19.93 27.56
N LEU A 67 -9.52 19.15 26.49
CA LEU A 67 -8.19 18.88 25.94
C LEU A 67 -7.48 20.17 25.49
N GLY A 68 -6.29 20.42 26.04
CA GLY A 68 -5.51 21.64 25.79
C GLY A 68 -5.74 22.77 26.80
N ARG A 69 -6.59 22.57 27.82
CA ARG A 69 -6.66 23.41 29.02
C ARG A 69 -5.70 22.90 30.10
N HIS A 70 -5.26 23.77 31.01
CA HIS A 70 -4.45 23.36 32.17
C HIS A 70 -5.28 22.48 33.09
N ALA A 71 -4.65 21.49 33.71
CA ALA A 71 -5.32 20.49 34.55
C ALA A 71 -6.15 21.14 35.68
N ASP A 72 -5.67 22.27 36.22
CA ASP A 72 -6.33 23.02 37.29
C ASP A 72 -7.65 23.71 36.90
N THR A 73 -7.95 23.80 35.60
CA THR A 73 -9.13 24.52 35.07
C THR A 73 -10.25 23.59 34.60
N VAL A 74 -10.05 22.28 34.68
CA VAL A 74 -10.99 21.26 34.17
C VAL A 74 -11.79 20.67 35.33
N SER A 75 -13.12 20.60 35.19
CA SER A 75 -13.98 19.99 36.22
C SER A 75 -13.73 18.47 36.33
N GLU A 76 -14.09 17.87 37.48
CA GLU A 76 -13.93 16.42 37.67
C GLU A 76 -14.69 15.60 36.61
N GLU A 77 -15.91 16.04 36.25
CA GLU A 77 -16.74 15.38 35.22
C GLU A 77 -16.13 15.46 33.82
N GLU A 78 -15.60 16.63 33.44
CA GLU A 78 -14.91 16.81 32.16
C GLU A 78 -13.64 15.95 32.10
N ASN A 79 -12.90 15.86 33.21
CA ASN A 79 -11.67 15.05 33.29
C ASN A 79 -11.95 13.54 33.19
N GLU A 80 -13.06 13.06 33.77
CA GLU A 80 -13.48 11.66 33.62
C GLU A 80 -13.84 11.34 32.16
N MET A 81 -14.63 12.21 31.52
CA MET A 81 -14.99 12.06 30.10
C MET A 81 -13.76 12.11 29.20
N LEU A 82 -12.86 13.07 29.45
CA LEU A 82 -11.60 13.19 28.72
C LEU A 82 -10.75 11.92 28.82
N SER A 83 -10.66 11.33 30.02
CA SER A 83 -9.94 10.08 30.26
C SER A 83 -10.55 8.91 29.48
N LYS A 84 -11.89 8.78 29.46
CA LYS A 84 -12.59 7.77 28.64
C LYS A 84 -12.30 7.95 27.14
N LEU A 85 -12.32 9.19 26.65
CA LEU A 85 -12.01 9.50 25.26
C LEU A 85 -10.54 9.26 24.92
N LEU A 86 -9.61 9.55 25.83
CA LEU A 86 -8.19 9.22 25.67
C LEU A 86 -8.00 7.71 25.52
N TYR A 87 -8.60 6.92 26.42
CA TYR A 87 -8.60 5.46 26.35
C TYR A 87 -9.13 4.95 25.00
N ALA A 88 -10.26 5.47 24.53
CA ALA A 88 -10.81 5.11 23.21
C ALA A 88 -9.86 5.49 22.06
N SER A 89 -9.27 6.69 22.11
CA SER A 89 -8.35 7.17 21.07
C SER A 89 -7.13 6.28 20.92
N ILE A 90 -6.59 5.76 22.03
CA ILE A 90 -5.46 4.84 22.06
C ILE A 90 -5.79 3.57 21.28
N ILE A 91 -6.91 2.93 21.59
CA ILE A 91 -7.30 1.66 20.97
C ILE A 91 -7.53 1.84 19.48
N VAL A 92 -8.26 2.89 19.09
CA VAL A 92 -8.55 3.19 17.68
C VAL A 92 -7.27 3.48 16.89
N TYR A 93 -6.36 4.27 17.45
CA TYR A 93 -5.06 4.55 16.83
C TYR A 93 -4.22 3.28 16.66
N ASN A 94 -4.14 2.44 17.69
CA ASN A 94 -3.39 1.18 17.65
C ASN A 94 -3.91 0.23 16.56
N LEU A 95 -5.24 0.04 16.51
CA LEU A 95 -5.88 -0.73 15.46
C LEU A 95 -5.57 -0.15 14.08
N GLY A 96 -5.70 1.17 13.93
CA GLY A 96 -5.41 1.87 12.69
C GLY A 96 -4.01 1.59 12.17
N LEU A 97 -2.99 1.68 13.02
CA LEU A 97 -1.61 1.41 12.65
C LEU A 97 -1.39 -0.04 12.19
N VAL A 98 -1.95 -1.02 12.91
CA VAL A 98 -1.83 -2.43 12.52
C VAL A 98 -2.42 -2.65 11.14
N PHE A 99 -3.64 -2.15 10.89
CA PHE A 99 -4.29 -2.29 9.58
C PHE A 99 -3.53 -1.60 8.44
N VAL A 100 -2.94 -0.42 8.70
CA VAL A 100 -2.10 0.28 7.72
C VAL A 100 -0.85 -0.53 7.38
N LYS A 101 -0.12 -1.02 8.38
CA LYS A 101 1.10 -1.81 8.17
C LYS A 101 0.79 -3.11 7.45
N ASP A 102 -0.27 -3.79 7.85
CA ASP A 102 -0.72 -5.01 7.17
C ASP A 102 -1.10 -4.72 5.73
N SER A 103 -1.84 -3.62 5.44
CA SER A 103 -2.16 -3.21 4.07
C SER A 103 -0.89 -3.02 3.21
N ILE A 104 0.14 -2.37 3.75
CA ILE A 104 1.43 -2.16 3.06
C ILE A 104 2.13 -3.52 2.82
N LEU A 105 2.16 -4.40 3.80
CA LEU A 105 2.82 -5.70 3.68
C LEU A 105 2.11 -6.64 2.70
N TYR A 106 0.77 -6.66 2.69
CA TYR A 106 0.00 -7.38 1.67
C TYR A 106 0.26 -6.81 0.27
N GLN A 107 0.38 -5.49 0.14
CA GLN A 107 0.77 -4.85 -1.12
C GLN A 107 2.17 -5.31 -1.58
N TYR A 108 3.11 -5.50 -0.66
CA TYR A 108 4.44 -6.03 -0.95
C TYR A 108 4.43 -7.49 -1.38
N LEU A 109 3.60 -8.34 -0.75
CA LEU A 109 3.43 -9.73 -1.17
C LEU A 109 2.95 -9.86 -2.62
N ARG A 110 2.14 -8.91 -3.09
CA ARG A 110 1.69 -8.84 -4.49
C ARG A 110 2.78 -8.38 -5.44
N PHE A 111 3.73 -7.57 -4.99
CA PHE A 111 4.83 -7.05 -5.80
C PHE A 111 6.01 -8.03 -5.89
N PHE A 112 6.35 -8.73 -4.81
CA PHE A 112 7.48 -9.64 -4.81
C PHE A 112 7.17 -10.95 -5.50
N VAL A 113 7.89 -11.23 -6.58
CA VAL A 113 7.86 -12.53 -7.27
C VAL A 113 8.78 -13.55 -6.58
N HIS A 114 9.89 -13.08 -6.02
CA HIS A 114 10.93 -13.93 -5.46
C HIS A 114 10.53 -14.53 -4.10
N ARG A 115 10.66 -15.86 -3.99
CA ARG A 115 10.12 -16.65 -2.87
C ARG A 115 10.72 -16.30 -1.50
N VAL A 116 12.00 -15.89 -1.44
CA VAL A 116 12.66 -15.52 -0.18
C VAL A 116 12.02 -14.25 0.40
N TYR A 117 11.87 -13.20 -0.41
CA TYR A 117 11.27 -11.94 0.05
C TYR A 117 9.79 -12.08 0.40
N ARG A 118 9.06 -12.96 -0.30
CA ARG A 118 7.68 -13.31 0.09
C ARG A 118 7.62 -14.00 1.47
N ARG A 119 8.55 -14.91 1.77
CA ARG A 119 8.63 -15.55 3.10
C ARG A 119 8.95 -14.54 4.20
N ILE A 120 9.89 -13.62 3.96
CA ILE A 120 10.23 -12.54 4.89
C ILE A 120 9.01 -11.63 5.12
N ALA A 121 8.30 -11.24 4.06
CA ALA A 121 7.10 -10.42 4.17
C ALA A 121 5.98 -11.11 4.96
N TRP A 122 5.73 -12.41 4.74
CA TRP A 122 4.79 -13.18 5.57
C TRP A 122 5.20 -13.25 7.03
N GLY A 123 6.49 -13.48 7.31
CA GLY A 123 7.02 -13.43 8.67
C GLY A 123 6.81 -12.07 9.33
N LEU A 124 7.01 -10.99 8.58
CA LEU A 124 6.79 -9.64 9.07
C LEU A 124 5.31 -9.31 9.31
N ILE A 125 4.39 -9.80 8.47
CA ILE A 125 2.94 -9.69 8.72
C ILE A 125 2.60 -10.36 10.05
N VAL A 126 2.97 -11.63 10.21
CA VAL A 126 2.69 -12.37 11.45
C VAL A 126 3.28 -11.65 12.67
N PHE A 127 4.51 -11.15 12.56
CA PHE A 127 5.16 -10.42 13.64
C PHE A 127 4.44 -9.09 13.97
N VAL A 128 4.12 -8.28 12.97
CA VAL A 128 3.44 -6.99 13.15
C VAL A 128 2.04 -7.18 13.71
N THR A 129 1.24 -8.08 13.13
CA THR A 129 -0.11 -8.37 13.62
C THR A 129 -0.06 -8.96 15.04
N ALA A 130 0.88 -9.85 15.35
CA ALA A 130 1.01 -10.43 16.69
C ALA A 130 1.38 -9.38 17.73
N VAL A 131 2.44 -8.58 17.50
CA VAL A 131 2.85 -7.51 18.41
C VAL A 131 1.74 -6.47 18.55
N GLY A 132 1.12 -6.06 17.45
CA GLY A 132 -0.01 -5.13 17.45
C GLY A 132 -1.19 -5.64 18.27
N SER A 133 -1.59 -6.90 18.07
CA SER A 133 -2.67 -7.51 18.84
C SER A 133 -2.36 -7.58 20.34
N ALA A 134 -1.13 -7.94 20.72
CA ALA A 134 -0.70 -7.97 22.11
C ALA A 134 -0.75 -6.57 22.74
N MET A 135 -0.35 -5.53 22.02
CA MET A 135 -0.40 -4.14 22.47
C MET A 135 -1.83 -3.62 22.61
N ILE A 136 -2.74 -4.01 21.71
CA ILE A 136 -4.17 -3.68 21.80
C ILE A 136 -4.78 -4.37 23.02
N ILE A 137 -4.54 -5.67 23.20
CA ILE A 137 -5.05 -6.40 24.37
C ILE A 137 -4.55 -5.74 25.66
N THR A 138 -3.24 -5.45 25.74
CA THR A 138 -2.65 -4.78 26.90
C THR A 138 -3.25 -3.40 27.12
N SER A 139 -3.52 -2.65 26.04
CA SER A 139 -4.19 -1.35 26.11
C SER A 139 -5.61 -1.49 26.70
N CYS A 140 -6.35 -2.53 26.30
CA CYS A 140 -7.68 -2.81 26.83
C CYS A 140 -7.68 -3.22 28.32
N VAL A 141 -6.61 -3.86 28.79
CA VAL A 141 -6.45 -4.30 30.19
C VAL A 141 -5.41 -3.47 30.95
N SER A 142 -5.18 -2.22 30.53
CA SER A 142 -4.14 -1.34 31.11
C SER A 142 -4.34 -1.12 32.63
N CYS A 143 -5.59 -1.15 33.09
CA CYS A 143 -5.94 -1.08 34.50
C CYS A 143 -6.94 -2.17 34.87
N LEU A 144 -6.79 -2.75 36.06
CA LEU A 144 -7.75 -3.67 36.65
C LEU A 144 -8.29 -3.07 37.96
N PRO A 145 -9.61 -2.84 38.07
CA PRO A 145 -10.63 -2.88 37.01
C PRO A 145 -10.41 -1.77 35.96
N VAL A 146 -10.92 -1.94 34.73
CA VAL A 146 -10.76 -0.96 33.63
C VAL A 146 -11.28 0.43 34.02
N GLN A 147 -12.32 0.46 34.88
CA GLN A 147 -12.89 1.68 35.45
C GLN A 147 -11.87 2.53 36.22
N TYR A 148 -10.85 1.89 36.78
CA TYR A 148 -9.77 2.55 37.51
C TYR A 148 -8.91 3.49 36.64
N PHE A 149 -9.03 3.39 35.31
CA PHE A 149 -8.37 4.31 34.38
C PHE A 149 -8.94 5.73 34.47
N TRP A 150 -10.26 5.88 34.60
CA TRP A 150 -10.94 7.19 34.63
C TRP A 150 -11.49 7.56 36.01
N ASP A 151 -11.85 6.57 36.83
CA ASP A 151 -12.29 6.78 38.21
C ASP A 151 -11.31 6.11 39.18
N LYS A 152 -10.44 6.91 39.80
CA LYS A 152 -9.45 6.42 40.76
C LYS A 152 -10.03 6.15 42.15
N ARG A 153 -11.36 6.16 42.30
CA ARG A 153 -12.03 5.86 43.57
C ARG A 153 -12.17 4.34 43.73
N GLY A 154 -11.24 3.71 44.44
CA GLY A 154 -11.31 2.29 44.81
C GLY A 154 -9.94 1.58 44.82
N ASP A 155 -9.94 0.29 45.17
CA ASP A 155 -8.74 -0.56 45.09
C ASP A 155 -8.57 -1.07 43.65
N GLY A 156 -7.71 -0.40 42.89
CA GLY A 156 -7.33 -0.80 41.53
C GLY A 156 -5.84 -0.66 41.31
N HIS A 157 -5.29 -1.42 40.37
CA HIS A 157 -3.90 -1.31 39.94
C HIS A 157 -3.83 -1.17 38.42
N CYS A 158 -3.00 -0.25 37.97
CA CYS A 158 -2.65 -0.09 36.56
C CYS A 158 -1.25 -0.64 36.31
N VAL A 159 -1.02 -1.14 35.10
CA VAL A 159 0.35 -1.37 34.64
C VAL A 159 1.12 -0.04 34.63
N ASN A 160 2.44 -0.09 34.66
CA ASN A 160 3.25 1.12 34.54
C ASN A 160 3.01 1.74 33.15
N LEU A 161 2.12 2.73 33.10
CA LEU A 161 1.66 3.35 31.86
C LEU A 161 2.83 3.95 31.10
N MET A 162 3.78 4.62 31.78
CA MET A 162 4.98 5.17 31.14
C MET A 162 5.80 4.07 30.45
N ALA A 163 6.16 3.02 31.18
CA ALA A 163 6.92 1.91 30.62
C ALA A 163 6.18 1.25 29.43
N PHE A 164 4.86 1.13 29.52
CA PHE A 164 4.02 0.63 28.45
C PHE A 164 4.06 1.53 27.21
N TRP A 165 3.87 2.85 27.35
CA TRP A 165 3.90 3.81 26.24
C TRP A 165 5.26 3.86 25.54
N PHE A 166 6.35 3.86 26.31
CA PHE A 166 7.70 3.84 25.75
C PHE A 166 8.00 2.54 25.01
N SER A 167 7.61 1.40 25.58
CA SER A 167 7.76 0.09 24.92
C SER A 167 6.94 0.05 23.63
N PHE A 168 5.69 0.50 23.69
CA PHE A 168 4.80 0.57 22.54
C PHE A 168 5.40 1.43 21.41
N SER A 169 5.81 2.66 21.72
CA SER A 169 6.44 3.54 20.73
C SER A 169 7.74 2.95 20.17
N GLY A 170 8.55 2.26 20.99
CA GLY A 170 9.75 1.56 20.53
C GLY A 170 9.45 0.46 19.52
N PHE A 171 8.50 -0.45 19.84
CA PHE A 171 8.08 -1.50 18.91
C PHE A 171 7.44 -0.94 17.63
N ASN A 172 6.69 0.15 17.75
CA ASN A 172 6.08 0.84 16.61
C ASN A 172 7.17 1.35 15.63
N ILE A 173 8.20 2.04 16.14
CA ILE A 173 9.33 2.52 15.32
C ILE A 173 10.10 1.36 14.68
N ILE A 174 10.38 0.30 15.45
CA ILE A 174 11.10 -0.88 14.94
C ILE A 174 10.32 -1.53 13.80
N THR A 175 9.00 -1.70 13.98
CA THR A 175 8.15 -2.29 12.94
C THR A 175 8.03 -1.38 11.72
N ASP A 176 7.97 -0.06 11.88
CA ASP A 176 7.98 0.88 10.75
C ASP A 176 9.28 0.80 9.94
N LEU A 177 10.43 0.81 10.62
CA LEU A 177 11.73 0.66 9.97
C LEU A 177 11.83 -0.69 9.26
N ALA A 178 11.35 -1.77 9.87
CA ALA A 178 11.34 -3.10 9.25
C ALA A 178 10.50 -3.13 7.98
N VAL A 179 9.28 -2.58 8.01
CA VAL A 179 8.39 -2.48 6.85
C VAL A 179 9.03 -1.62 5.75
N TRP A 180 9.60 -0.46 6.12
CA TRP A 180 10.21 0.47 5.17
C TRP A 180 11.49 -0.06 4.51
N LEU A 181 12.34 -0.78 5.26
CA LEU A 181 13.59 -1.34 4.75
C LEU A 181 13.38 -2.56 3.85
N LEU A 182 12.31 -3.33 4.06
CA LEU A 182 12.03 -4.56 3.35
C LEU A 182 12.10 -4.43 1.80
N PRO A 183 11.49 -3.43 1.15
CA PRO A 183 11.58 -3.28 -0.30
C PRO A 183 12.95 -2.80 -0.81
N MET A 184 13.82 -2.19 0.01
CA MET A 184 15.10 -1.61 -0.46
C MET A 184 16.04 -2.61 -1.16
N PRO A 185 16.35 -3.79 -0.57
CA PRO A 185 17.26 -4.73 -1.21
C PRO A 185 16.69 -5.27 -2.52
N VAL A 186 15.38 -5.53 -2.56
CA VAL A 186 14.69 -6.05 -3.76
C VAL A 186 14.82 -5.06 -4.92
N LEU A 187 14.76 -3.77 -4.61
CA LEU A 187 14.73 -2.71 -5.61
C LEU A 187 16.10 -2.30 -6.13
N LYS A 188 17.18 -2.53 -5.36
CA LYS A 188 18.55 -2.36 -5.86
C LYS A 188 18.91 -3.36 -6.97
N GLY A 189 18.32 -4.55 -6.94
CA GLY A 189 18.58 -5.60 -7.93
C GLY A 189 17.77 -5.51 -9.22
N LEU A 190 16.76 -4.63 -9.30
CA LEU A 190 15.82 -4.59 -10.42
C LEU A 190 16.05 -3.37 -11.32
N GLN A 191 16.45 -3.61 -12.57
CA GLN A 191 16.62 -2.56 -13.59
C GLN A 191 15.25 -2.06 -14.08
N LEU A 192 14.67 -1.12 -13.32
CA LEU A 192 13.37 -0.53 -13.64
C LEU A 192 13.53 0.67 -14.61
N PRO A 193 12.66 0.82 -15.61
CA PRO A 193 12.64 2.00 -16.48
C PRO A 193 12.39 3.28 -15.66
N ARG A 194 13.01 4.41 -16.04
CA ARG A 194 13.06 5.67 -15.27
C ARG A 194 11.69 6.13 -14.72
N LYS A 195 10.60 5.86 -15.44
CA LYS A 195 9.24 6.25 -15.03
C LYS A 195 8.69 5.39 -13.88
N GLN A 196 9.07 4.11 -13.79
CA GLN A 196 8.72 3.24 -12.66
C GLN A 196 9.57 3.56 -11.41
N LYS A 197 10.76 4.13 -11.62
CA LYS A 197 11.65 4.58 -10.54
C LYS A 197 11.06 5.74 -9.72
N TYR A 198 10.30 6.66 -10.33
CA TYR A 198 9.70 7.78 -9.58
C TYR A 198 8.63 7.35 -8.58
N SER A 199 7.71 6.45 -8.96
CA SER A 199 6.70 5.91 -8.03
C SER A 199 7.36 5.19 -6.86
N LEU A 200 8.47 4.52 -7.13
CA LEU A 200 9.26 3.83 -6.13
C LEU A 200 9.93 4.78 -5.14
N ILE A 201 10.57 5.84 -5.65
CA ILE A 201 11.17 6.90 -4.84
C ILE A 201 10.09 7.57 -3.97
N ALA A 202 8.88 7.80 -4.50
CA ALA A 202 7.78 8.39 -3.75
C ALA A 202 7.34 7.49 -2.58
N VAL A 203 7.21 6.18 -2.79
CA VAL A 203 6.91 5.23 -1.70
C VAL A 203 8.01 5.24 -0.65
N PHE A 204 9.28 5.26 -1.05
CA PHE A 204 10.40 5.34 -0.12
C PHE A 204 10.44 6.63 0.68
N ALA A 205 10.21 7.77 0.03
CA ALA A 205 10.18 9.06 0.67
C ALA A 205 9.05 9.14 1.71
N LEU A 206 7.85 8.65 1.36
CA LEU A 206 6.71 8.62 2.28
C LEU A 206 6.91 7.64 3.43
N GLY A 207 7.50 6.46 3.19
CA GLY A 207 7.82 5.52 4.26
C GLY A 207 8.90 6.07 5.21
N GLY A 208 9.90 6.78 4.68
CA GLY A 208 10.90 7.46 5.49
C GLY A 208 10.29 8.60 6.31
N PHE A 209 9.36 9.36 5.72
CA PHE A 209 8.60 10.38 6.44
C PHE A 209 7.76 9.77 7.57
N GLY A 210 7.11 8.62 7.34
CA GLY A 210 6.41 7.87 8.40
C GLY A 210 7.33 7.54 9.59
N CYS A 211 8.54 7.03 9.31
CA CYS A 211 9.52 6.75 10.36
C CYS A 211 9.92 8.01 11.15
N ILE A 212 10.07 9.15 10.47
CA ILE A 212 10.34 10.45 11.12
C ILE A 212 9.17 10.84 12.04
N THR A 213 7.92 10.69 11.58
CA THR A 213 6.75 11.00 12.41
C THR A 213 6.68 10.13 13.66
N ALA A 214 7.03 8.85 13.57
CA ALA A 214 7.09 7.94 14.71
C ALA A 214 8.17 8.34 15.75
N ILE A 215 9.33 8.80 15.28
CA ILE A 215 10.40 9.33 16.16
C ILE A 215 9.96 10.63 16.85
N LEU A 216 9.32 11.54 16.12
CA LEU A 216 8.80 12.79 16.68
C LEU A 216 7.72 12.53 17.73
N ARG A 217 6.86 11.53 17.52
CA ARG A 217 5.89 11.06 18.51
C ARG A 217 6.59 10.59 19.80
N LEU A 218 7.64 9.77 19.69
CA LEU A 218 8.41 9.32 20.87
C LEU A 218 9.01 10.50 21.64
N HIS A 219 9.53 11.51 20.93
CA HIS A 219 10.05 12.72 21.57
C HIS A 219 8.96 13.48 22.32
N VAL A 220 7.77 13.66 21.74
CA VAL A 220 6.65 14.33 22.42
C VAL A 220 6.18 13.52 23.62
N LEU A 221 6.11 12.19 23.51
CA LEU A 221 5.79 11.32 24.64
C LEU A 221 6.81 11.47 25.77
N TYR A 222 8.10 11.61 25.44
CA TYR A 222 9.14 11.90 26.43
C TYR A 222 8.93 13.25 27.12
N VAL A 223 8.57 14.30 26.37
CA VAL A 223 8.24 15.61 26.95
C VAL A 223 7.04 15.51 27.89
N VAL A 224 5.97 14.82 27.48
CA VAL A 224 4.78 14.56 28.32
C VAL A 224 5.16 13.78 29.59
N SER A 225 6.14 12.88 29.51
CA SER A 225 6.57 12.10 30.68
C SER A 225 7.30 12.92 31.75
N MET A 226 7.85 14.07 31.35
CA MET A 226 8.58 14.99 32.23
C MET A 226 7.74 16.19 32.68
N SER A 227 6.54 16.38 32.11
CA SER A 227 5.71 17.53 32.42
C SER A 227 4.71 17.26 33.54
N THR A 228 4.40 18.30 34.30
CA THR A 228 3.40 18.27 35.39
C THR A 228 1.98 18.39 34.85
N ASP A 229 1.80 18.99 33.66
CA ASP A 229 0.50 19.27 33.03
C ASP A 229 0.22 18.32 31.86
N ILE A 230 -0.10 17.07 32.19
CA ILE A 230 -0.37 16.01 31.20
C ILE A 230 -1.49 16.43 30.23
N THR A 231 -2.58 17.04 30.72
CA THR A 231 -3.73 17.47 29.91
C THR A 231 -3.36 18.50 28.84
N TYR A 232 -2.38 19.35 29.12
CA TYR A 232 -1.94 20.42 28.22
C TYR A 232 -0.97 19.90 27.15
N ASP A 233 -0.06 18.99 27.51
CA ASP A 233 0.95 18.46 26.60
C ASP A 233 0.47 17.25 25.77
N ASN A 234 -0.56 16.54 26.23
CA ASN A 234 -1.16 15.41 25.50
C ASN A 234 -1.74 15.82 24.13
N VAL A 235 -2.07 17.11 23.94
CA VAL A 235 -2.45 17.67 22.63
C VAL A 235 -1.41 17.34 21.55
N GLY A 236 -0.12 17.41 21.91
CA GLY A 236 0.98 17.07 21.00
C GLY A 236 0.94 15.59 20.63
N ALA A 237 0.77 14.70 21.63
CA ALA A 237 0.71 13.26 21.40
C ALA A 237 -0.47 12.88 20.48
N ALA A 238 -1.66 13.47 20.70
CA ALA A 238 -2.83 13.26 19.86
C ALA A 238 -2.60 13.72 18.41
N THR A 239 -2.00 14.91 18.24
CA THR A 239 -1.70 15.49 16.92
C THR A 239 -0.72 14.61 16.14
N TRP A 240 0.40 14.22 16.76
CA TRP A 240 1.40 13.36 16.11
C TRP A 240 0.86 11.96 15.81
N SER A 241 0.01 11.40 16.67
CA SER A 241 -0.65 10.11 16.43
C SER A 241 -1.56 10.16 15.20
N SER A 242 -2.33 11.24 15.04
CA SER A 242 -3.18 11.43 13.87
C SER A 242 -2.35 11.63 12.59
N CYS A 243 -1.27 12.42 12.66
CA CYS A 243 -0.35 12.62 11.54
C CYS A 243 0.27 11.29 11.09
N GLU A 244 0.81 10.50 12.03
CA GLU A 244 1.45 9.21 11.75
C GLU A 244 0.48 8.23 11.08
N LEU A 245 -0.74 8.08 11.62
CA LEU A 245 -1.75 7.20 11.05
C LEU A 245 -2.13 7.62 9.62
N ASN A 246 -2.41 8.90 9.41
CA ASN A 246 -2.82 9.42 8.09
C ASN A 246 -1.69 9.38 7.05
N VAL A 247 -0.45 9.65 7.46
CA VAL A 247 0.75 9.50 6.61
C VAL A 247 0.95 8.03 6.23
N GLY A 248 0.76 7.12 7.17
CA GLY A 248 0.80 5.69 6.91
C GLY A 248 -0.26 5.25 5.88
N ILE A 249 -1.50 5.73 6.02
CA ILE A 249 -2.57 5.49 5.03
C ILE A 249 -2.15 6.03 3.65
N ALA A 250 -1.67 7.28 3.57
CA ALA A 250 -1.22 7.87 2.31
C ALA A 250 -0.09 7.05 1.67
N CYS A 251 0.89 6.60 2.46
CA CYS A 251 1.98 5.74 2.02
C CYS A 251 1.47 4.42 1.42
N SER A 252 0.48 3.79 2.08
CA SER A 252 -0.16 2.55 1.60
C SER A 252 -0.85 2.71 0.24
N CYS A 253 -1.35 3.91 -0.07
CA CYS A 253 -2.09 4.19 -1.31
C CYS A 253 -1.20 4.44 -2.53
N VAL A 254 0.04 4.93 -2.34
CA VAL A 254 0.93 5.31 -3.45
C VAL A 254 1.23 4.18 -4.45
N PRO A 255 1.49 2.92 -4.02
CA PRO A 255 1.71 1.81 -4.96
C PRO A 255 0.50 1.55 -5.88
N ALA A 256 -0.73 1.84 -5.43
CA ALA A 256 -1.95 1.62 -6.21
C ALA A 256 -2.19 2.68 -7.29
N PHE A 257 -1.47 3.81 -7.26
CA PHE A 257 -1.59 4.87 -8.28
C PHE A 257 -0.83 4.56 -9.57
N ARG A 258 0.17 3.69 -9.52
CA ARG A 258 0.97 3.25 -10.68
C ARG A 258 0.12 2.86 -11.91
N PRO A 259 -0.84 1.93 -11.82
CA PRO A 259 -1.69 1.54 -12.96
C PRO A 259 -2.59 2.68 -13.45
N LEU A 260 -3.08 3.55 -12.56
CA LEU A 260 -3.92 4.71 -12.87
C LEU A 260 -3.18 5.71 -13.77
N ILE A 261 -1.97 6.09 -13.39
CA ILE A 261 -1.14 7.05 -14.15
C ILE A 261 -0.84 6.50 -15.55
N SER A 262 -0.63 5.18 -15.68
CA SER A 262 -0.38 4.53 -16.99
C SER A 262 -1.55 4.55 -17.95
N ARG A 263 -2.78 4.62 -17.44
CA ARG A 263 -3.99 4.52 -18.27
C ARG A 263 -4.63 5.89 -18.54
N ILE A 264 -4.58 6.81 -17.58
CA ILE A 264 -5.15 8.17 -17.73
C ILE A 264 -4.21 9.08 -18.51
N PHE A 265 -2.89 8.95 -18.32
CA PHE A 265 -1.90 9.76 -19.02
C PHE A 265 -0.95 8.89 -19.85
N PRO A 266 -1.43 8.20 -20.90
CA PRO A 266 -0.58 7.40 -21.77
C PRO A 266 0.52 8.26 -22.42
N ARG A 267 0.29 9.58 -22.58
CA ARG A 267 1.27 10.54 -23.11
C ARG A 267 2.37 10.96 -22.11
N LEU A 268 2.14 10.90 -20.80
CA LEU A 268 3.20 11.10 -19.79
C LEU A 268 4.10 9.85 -19.67
N LEU A 269 3.56 8.66 -20.00
CA LEU A 269 4.29 7.39 -19.99
C LEU A 269 4.83 6.96 -21.37
N SER A 270 4.33 7.53 -22.47
CA SER A 270 4.93 7.39 -23.80
C SER A 270 6.34 7.96 -23.78
N SER A 271 7.33 7.09 -23.93
CA SER A 271 8.65 7.49 -24.39
C SER A 271 8.50 7.69 -25.89
N THR A 272 8.24 8.92 -26.34
CA THR A 272 8.53 9.27 -27.73
C THR A 272 10.04 9.25 -27.89
N ARG A 273 10.62 8.05 -28.00
CA ARG A 273 11.91 7.90 -28.65
C ARG A 273 11.57 8.03 -30.13
N ARG A 274 11.60 9.27 -30.62
CA ARG A 274 11.89 9.49 -32.04
C ARG A 274 13.31 8.96 -32.20
N ASP A 275 13.42 7.69 -32.58
CA ASP A 275 14.64 7.26 -33.23
C ASP A 275 14.70 8.09 -34.52
N HIS A 276 15.57 9.11 -34.53
CA HIS A 276 16.14 9.61 -35.76
C HIS A 276 17.03 8.48 -36.30
N THR A 277 16.43 7.42 -36.82
CA THR A 277 17.07 6.66 -37.88
C THR A 277 16.97 7.55 -39.10
N SER A 278 18.04 8.32 -39.33
CA SER A 278 18.38 8.80 -40.65
C SER A 278 18.40 7.59 -41.57
N ASP A 279 17.32 7.40 -42.33
CA ASP A 279 17.28 6.45 -43.45
C ASP A 279 18.42 6.80 -44.41
N PRO A 280 19.44 5.94 -44.58
CA PRO A 280 20.51 6.21 -45.54
C PRO A 280 20.15 5.77 -46.96
N PHE A 281 18.98 5.18 -47.18
CA PHE A 281 18.61 4.63 -48.49
C PHE A 281 17.65 5.54 -49.26
N SER A 282 18.28 6.40 -50.04
CA SER A 282 17.74 7.14 -51.16
C SER A 282 16.87 6.28 -52.10
N ARG A 283 15.71 6.86 -52.44
CA ARG A 283 14.96 6.78 -53.71
C ARG A 283 15.51 5.82 -54.77
N GLY A 284 14.69 4.82 -55.14
CA GLY A 284 14.78 4.21 -56.47
C GLY A 284 14.24 2.79 -56.58
N ALA A 285 12.92 2.60 -56.56
CA ALA A 285 12.27 1.48 -57.23
C ALA A 285 10.75 1.75 -57.32
N ALA A 286 10.27 2.09 -58.52
CA ALA A 286 8.86 2.13 -58.83
C ALA A 286 8.33 0.68 -58.88
N TYR A 287 7.40 0.35 -57.98
CA TYR A 287 6.70 -0.93 -58.02
C TYR A 287 5.61 -0.85 -59.10
N TYR A 288 5.82 -1.53 -60.23
CA TYR A 288 4.77 -1.78 -61.21
C TYR A 288 3.83 -2.85 -60.65
N ARG A 289 2.61 -2.46 -60.29
CA ARG A 289 1.53 -3.34 -59.90
C ARG A 289 0.80 -3.79 -61.17
N ASN A 290 1.07 -5.00 -61.65
CA ASN A 290 0.25 -5.64 -62.68
C ASN A 290 -0.97 -6.28 -62.02
N ASP A 291 -2.11 -5.59 -62.09
CA ASP A 291 -3.41 -6.21 -61.88
C ASP A 291 -3.74 -7.07 -63.10
N SER A 292 -3.64 -8.40 -62.94
CA SER A 292 -4.32 -9.34 -63.82
C SER A 292 -5.22 -10.21 -62.95
N VAL A 293 -6.51 -9.88 -63.04
CA VAL A 293 -7.63 -10.63 -62.51
C VAL A 293 -7.61 -12.02 -63.12
N VAL A 294 -7.56 -13.06 -62.29
CA VAL A 294 -7.96 -14.41 -62.69
C VAL A 294 -9.00 -14.89 -61.69
N GLU A 295 -10.24 -14.75 -62.13
CA GLU A 295 -11.43 -15.36 -61.54
C GLU A 295 -11.39 -16.86 -61.90
N LEU A 296 -11.35 -17.74 -60.89
CA LEU A 296 -11.47 -19.19 -61.09
C LEU A 296 -12.58 -19.71 -60.19
N SER A 297 -13.78 -19.56 -60.73
CA SER A 297 -14.99 -20.26 -60.31
C SER A 297 -14.94 -21.72 -60.81
N HIS A 298 -15.52 -22.61 -60.01
CA HIS A 298 -15.90 -23.99 -60.33
C HIS A 298 -14.81 -24.98 -60.77
N VAL A 299 -14.36 -25.82 -59.82
CA VAL A 299 -13.97 -27.20 -60.15
C VAL A 299 -14.79 -28.16 -59.28
N ASN A 300 -15.62 -28.93 -59.96
CA ASN A 300 -16.51 -29.94 -59.43
C ASN A 300 -15.74 -31.10 -58.79
N LYS A 301 -16.34 -31.61 -57.71
CA LYS A 301 -16.00 -32.84 -57.01
C LYS A 301 -16.25 -34.02 -57.96
N ILE A 302 -15.20 -34.69 -58.42
CA ILE A 302 -15.31 -36.00 -59.08
C ILE A 302 -14.87 -37.05 -58.08
N GLU A 303 -15.84 -37.88 -57.73
CA GLU A 303 -15.77 -39.08 -56.91
C GLU A 303 -15.31 -40.24 -57.80
N SER A 304 -14.26 -40.96 -57.40
CA SER A 304 -13.92 -42.25 -57.99
C SER A 304 -13.39 -43.18 -56.91
N ASP A 305 -14.22 -44.17 -56.56
CA ASP A 305 -13.82 -45.42 -55.92
C ASP A 305 -12.65 -46.07 -56.68
N MET A 306 -11.72 -46.70 -55.94
CA MET A 306 -11.50 -48.15 -55.99
C MET A 306 -10.12 -48.58 -55.47
N SER A 307 -10.18 -49.64 -54.65
CA SER A 307 -9.16 -50.65 -54.33
C SER A 307 -8.10 -50.36 -53.24
N GLN A 308 -8.34 -51.11 -52.17
CA GLN A 308 -7.58 -51.36 -50.96
C GLN A 308 -6.54 -52.47 -51.21
N HIS A 309 -5.30 -52.30 -50.76
CA HIS A 309 -4.53 -53.36 -50.10
C HIS A 309 -3.29 -52.83 -49.36
N ASP A 310 -3.40 -52.91 -48.04
CA ASP A 310 -2.42 -53.20 -46.98
C ASP A 310 -0.91 -53.09 -47.28
N SER A 311 -0.22 -52.25 -46.50
CA SER A 311 0.47 -52.71 -45.27
C SER A 311 1.33 -51.57 -44.72
N ILE A 312 0.96 -51.00 -43.57
CA ILE A 312 1.85 -50.12 -42.80
C ILE A 312 1.95 -50.69 -41.38
N SER A 313 3.17 -51.10 -41.05
CA SER A 313 3.64 -51.47 -39.73
C SER A 313 3.35 -50.36 -38.73
N MET A 314 2.64 -50.74 -37.67
CA MET A 314 2.34 -49.92 -36.51
C MET A 314 3.61 -49.81 -35.65
N ASP A 315 4.28 -48.66 -35.66
CA ASP A 315 5.22 -48.33 -34.58
C ASP A 315 4.57 -47.29 -33.68
N THR A 316 4.22 -47.75 -32.49
CA THR A 316 3.34 -47.06 -31.56
C THR A 316 4.17 -46.55 -30.40
N THR A 317 4.81 -45.41 -30.56
CA THR A 317 5.14 -44.56 -29.41
C THR A 317 4.96 -43.10 -29.77
N HIS A 318 3.70 -42.68 -29.73
CA HIS A 318 3.32 -41.36 -29.29
C HIS A 318 4.01 -41.03 -27.95
N THR A 319 4.47 -39.80 -27.80
CA THR A 319 3.87 -38.92 -26.78
C THR A 319 3.80 -37.48 -27.29
N PRO A 320 2.76 -36.72 -26.90
CA PRO A 320 2.14 -35.70 -27.73
C PRO A 320 2.48 -34.27 -27.29
N GLY A 321 2.42 -33.31 -28.22
CA GLY A 321 2.17 -31.89 -27.88
C GLY A 321 3.19 -30.85 -28.37
N THR A 322 4.20 -31.20 -29.15
CA THR A 322 5.11 -30.21 -29.77
C THR A 322 4.86 -30.11 -31.26
N ILE A 323 4.16 -29.06 -31.71
CA ILE A 323 4.17 -28.68 -33.13
C ILE A 323 5.48 -27.93 -33.36
N ARG A 324 6.50 -28.62 -33.88
CA ARG A 324 7.66 -27.95 -34.50
C ARG A 324 7.34 -27.76 -35.97
N VAL A 325 7.06 -26.52 -36.38
CA VAL A 325 7.08 -26.16 -37.80
C VAL A 325 8.54 -26.23 -38.25
N LYS A 326 8.88 -27.27 -39.00
CA LYS A 326 10.17 -27.38 -39.67
C LYS A 326 10.08 -26.51 -40.93
N GLN A 327 10.51 -25.25 -40.85
CA GLN A 327 10.73 -24.46 -42.06
C GLN A 327 12.03 -24.91 -42.69
N GLU A 328 11.91 -25.80 -43.68
CA GLU A 328 13.02 -26.20 -44.54
C GLU A 328 13.04 -25.23 -45.73
N TRP A 329 14.02 -24.33 -45.74
CA TRP A 329 14.25 -23.42 -46.88
C TRP A 329 15.25 -24.10 -47.81
N SER A 330 14.80 -24.54 -48.98
CA SER A 330 15.68 -24.96 -50.07
C SER A 330 16.04 -23.74 -50.91
N VAL A 331 17.29 -23.28 -50.81
CA VAL A 331 17.86 -22.31 -51.75
C VAL A 331 18.30 -23.10 -52.98
N THR A 332 17.55 -23.01 -54.07
CA THR A 332 18.03 -23.47 -55.38
C THR A 332 18.76 -22.32 -56.04
N GLU A 333 20.09 -22.37 -55.99
CA GLU A 333 20.98 -21.56 -56.83
C GLU A 333 20.82 -22.07 -58.26
N LYS A 334 20.32 -21.20 -59.15
CA LYS A 334 20.28 -21.47 -60.58
C LYS A 334 21.58 -20.95 -61.18
N ASP A 335 22.54 -21.85 -61.38
CA ASP A 335 23.59 -21.65 -62.37
C ASP A 335 22.97 -21.72 -63.77
N GLY A 336 23.05 -20.62 -64.49
CA GLY A 336 22.65 -20.49 -65.89
C GLY A 336 23.86 -20.20 -66.78
N PRO A 337 23.87 -20.73 -68.01
CA PRO A 337 25.04 -20.90 -68.88
C PRO A 337 25.70 -19.62 -69.40
#